data_AF-A0A1B8WM59-F1
#
_entry.id   AF-A0A1B8WM59-F1
#
_cell.length_a   1.000
_cell.length_b   1.000
_cell.length_c   1.000
_cell.angle_alpha   90.00
_cell.angle_beta   90.00
_cell.angle_gamma   90.00
#
_symmetry.space_group_name_H-M   'P 1'
#
loop_
_entity.id
_entity.type
_entity.pdbx_description
1 polymer ?
#
loop_
_entity_poly.entity_id
_entity_poly.type
_entity_poly.pdbx_seq_one_letter_code
_entity_poly.pdbx_strand_id
1 'polypeptide(L)' 'MIGKFICVLLLASAMLIHDIPKVMAASNRDRLVYIAVLAPLLYLAVIFLAAKPWPNLDMIFNLFTGPAKLFIHWLDPTHT' A
#
# COMPACT_ATOMS: atom_id res chain seq x y z
N MET A 1 3.69 18.52 14.07
CA MET A 1 4.21 17.39 13.27
C MET A 1 4.42 16.14 14.12
N ILE A 2 5.13 16.22 15.26
CA ILE A 2 5.36 15.09 16.19
C ILE A 2 4.09 14.44 16.76
N GLY A 3 3.04 15.20 17.10
CA GLY A 3 1.80 14.60 17.60
C GLY A 3 1.13 13.66 16.58
N LYS A 4 1.08 14.08 15.30
CA LYS A 4 0.56 13.26 14.20
C LYS A 4 1.44 12.02 13.97
N PHE A 5 2.77 12.18 14.10
CA PHE A 5 3.74 11.07 14.04
C PHE A 5 3.46 10.03 15.13
N ILE A 6 3.32 10.46 16.38
CA ILE A 6 3.10 9.55 17.51
C ILE A 6 1.78 8.81 17.31
N CYS A 7 0.70 9.49 16.89
CA CYS A 7 -0.58 8.84 16.61
C CYS A 7 -0.48 7.79 15.50
N VAL A 8 0.17 8.11 14.37
CA VAL A 8 0.35 7.16 13.26
C VAL A 8 1.21 5.97 13.68
N LEU A 9 2.28 6.20 14.44
CA LEU A 9 3.14 5.14 14.94
C LEU A 9 2.40 4.24 15.94
N LEU A 10 1.59 4.81 16.84
CA LEU A 10 0.79 4.07 17.82
C LEU A 10 -0.29 3.22 17.15
N LEU A 11 -0.98 3.77 16.15
CA LEU A 11 -1.98 3.04 15.38
C LEU A 11 -1.35 1.93 14.54
N ALA A 12 -0.25 2.21 13.85
CA ALA A 12 0.46 1.23 13.04
C ALA A 12 1.01 0.08 13.89
N SER A 13 1.60 0.40 15.05
CA SER A 13 2.10 -0.62 15.99
C SER A 13 0.99 -1.43 16.63
N ALA A 14 -0.14 -0.81 17.00
CA ALA A 14 -1.31 -1.53 17.51
C ALA A 14 -1.90 -2.50 16.47
N MET A 15 -2.05 -2.06 15.21
CA MET A 15 -2.45 -2.93 14.10
C MET A 15 -1.46 -4.08 13.91
N LEU A 16 -0.16 -3.78 13.89
CA LEU A 16 0.86 -4.80 13.66
C LEU A 16 0.89 -5.85 14.78
N ILE A 17 0.81 -5.44 16.06
CA ILE A 17 0.79 -6.36 17.20
C ILE A 17 -0.44 -7.28 17.15
N HIS A 18 -1.59 -6.74 16.75
CA HIS A 18 -2.82 -7.52 16.60
C HIS A 18 -2.74 -8.51 15.42
N ASP A 19 -2.13 -8.10 14.30
CA ASP A 19 -2.13 -8.89 13.07
C ASP A 19 -0.97 -9.89 13.00
N ILE A 20 0.17 -9.66 13.65
CA ILE A 20 1.32 -10.59 13.73
C ILE A 20 0.90 -12.05 14.06
N PRO A 21 0.11 -12.33 15.12
CA PRO A 21 -0.28 -13.70 15.44
C PRO A 21 -1.18 -14.33 14.38
N LYS A 22 -2.06 -13.53 13.75
CA LYS A 22 -2.91 -14.01 12.64
C LYS A 22 -2.08 -14.32 11.38
N VAL A 23 -1.10 -13.48 11.08
CA VAL A 23 -0.22 -13.63 9.90
C VAL A 23 0.76 -14.80 10.08
N MET A 24 1.21 -15.08 11.31
CA MET A 24 2.01 -16.27 11.61
C MET A 24 1.21 -17.58 11.49
N ALA A 25 -0.09 -17.54 11.79
CA ALA A 25 -0.98 -18.70 11.66
C ALA A 25 -1.54 -18.90 10.24
N ALA A 26 -1.39 -17.92 9.35
CA ALA A 26 -1.94 -17.94 7.99
C ALA A 26 -1.04 -18.68 6.99
N SER A 27 -1.63 -19.10 5.86
CA SER A 27 -0.89 -19.76 4.78
C SER A 27 0.15 -18.84 4.14
N ASN A 28 1.19 -19.41 3.53
CA ASN A 28 2.24 -18.65 2.83
C ASN A 28 1.68 -17.70 1.76
N ARG A 29 0.55 -18.06 1.11
CA ARG A 29 -0.14 -17.18 0.17
C ARG A 29 -0.76 -15.96 0.85
N ASP A 30 -1.45 -16.17 1.96
CA ASP A 30 -2.12 -15.10 2.71
C ASP A 30 -1.07 -14.15 3.30
N ARG A 31 0.07 -14.69 3.73
CA ARG A 31 1.21 -13.91 4.20
C ARG A 31 1.82 -13.05 3.09
N LEU A 32 1.92 -13.57 1.87
CA LEU A 32 2.35 -12.81 0.69
C LEU A 32 1.39 -11.65 0.38
N VAL A 33 0.09 -11.91 0.40
CA VAL A 33 -0.94 -10.88 0.19
C VAL A 33 -0.87 -9.82 1.29
N TYR A 34 -0.74 -10.23 2.55
CA TYR A 34 -0.61 -9.30 3.68
C TYR A 34 0.62 -8.41 3.54
N ILE A 35 1.79 -8.98 3.19
CA ILE A 35 3.02 -8.20 2.95
C ILE A 35 2.85 -7.26 1.76
N ALA A 36 2.20 -7.71 0.68
CA ALA A 36 1.96 -6.89 -0.51
C ALA A 36 1.07 -5.67 -0.22
N VAL A 37 0.14 -5.76 0.74
CA VAL A 37 -0.68 -4.63 1.19
C VAL A 37 0.04 -3.79 2.24
N LEU A 38 0.80 -4.42 3.15
CA LEU A 38 1.52 -3.74 4.22
C LEU A 38 2.68 -2.87 3.69
N ALA A 39 3.39 -3.33 2.66
CA ALA A 39 4.52 -2.63 2.06
C ALA A 39 4.19 -1.19 1.57
N PRO A 40 3.15 -0.96 0.73
CA PRO A 40 2.77 0.38 0.32
C PRO A 40 2.27 1.24 1.48
N LEU A 41 1.62 0.64 2.48
CA LEU A 41 1.12 1.34 3.65
C LEU A 41 2.26 1.87 4.53
N LEU A 42 3.29 1.04 4.76
CA LEU A 42 4.52 1.43 5.45
C LEU A 42 5.32 2.49 4.65
N TYR A 43 5.38 2.34 3.32
CA TYR A 43 6.02 3.34 2.46
C TYR A 43 5.36 4.72 2.61
N LEU A 44 4.03 4.76 2.58
CA LEU A 44 3.28 6.01 2.75
C LEU A 44 3.51 6.61 4.14
N ALA A 45 3.52 5.75 5.18
CA ALA A 45 3.82 6.17 6.54
C ALA A 45 5.23 6.78 6.65
N VAL A 46 6.24 6.17 6.02
CA VAL A 46 7.64 6.67 6.00
C VAL A 46 7.75 7.99 5.23
N ILE A 47 7.09 8.15 4.08
CA ILE A 47 7.08 9.43 3.34
C ILE A 47 6.45 10.53 4.19
N PHE A 48 5.30 10.22 4.80
CA PHE A 48 4.59 11.15 5.68
C PHE A 48 5.47 11.56 6.87
N LEU A 49 6.23 10.61 7.42
CA LEU A 49 7.17 10.80 8.51
C LEU A 49 8.38 11.64 8.13
N ALA A 50 9.01 11.31 7.01
CA ALA A 50 10.25 11.93 6.56
C ALA A 50 10.01 13.34 5.98
N ALA A 51 8.74 13.75 5.81
CA ALA A 51 8.33 14.98 5.14
C ALA A 51 9.06 15.18 3.79
N LYS A 52 9.47 14.08 3.17
CA LYS A 52 10.30 14.08 1.98
C LYS A 52 9.36 14.19 0.77
N PRO A 53 9.67 15.01 -0.24
CA PRO A 53 8.85 15.12 -1.45
C PRO A 53 9.07 13.92 -2.37
N TRP A 54 8.92 12.72 -1.82
CA TRP A 54 8.96 11.48 -2.57
C TRP A 54 7.63 11.24 -3.27
N PRO A 55 7.63 10.55 -4.43
CA PRO A 55 6.43 10.32 -5.19
C PRO A 55 5.44 9.51 -4.33
N ASN A 56 4.25 10.07 -4.13
CA ASN A 56 3.18 9.33 -3.47
C ASN A 56 2.77 8.12 -4.31
N LEU A 57 2.14 7.14 -3.67
CA LEU A 57 1.63 5.94 -4.34
C LEU A 57 0.85 6.26 -5.63
N ASP A 58 0.02 7.31 -5.57
CA ASP A 58 -0.75 7.82 -6.70
C ASP A 58 0.14 8.12 -7.91
N MET A 59 1.26 8.81 -7.70
CA MET A 59 2.20 9.18 -8.76
C MET A 59 2.93 7.96 -9.33
N ILE A 60 3.22 6.96 -8.50
CA ILE A 60 3.82 5.68 -8.94
C ILE A 60 2.80 4.89 -9.77
N PHE A 61 1.55 4.78 -9.31
CA PHE A 61 0.48 4.10 -10.05
C PHE A 61 0.10 4.84 -11.33
N ASN A 62 0.20 6.16 -11.35
CA ASN A 62 -0.01 6.96 -12.56
C ASN A 62 1.10 6.75 -13.61
N LEU A 63 2.25 6.21 -13.23
CA LEU A 63 3.24 5.74 -14.21
C LEU A 63 2.75 4.50 -14.98
N PHE A 64 1.81 3.73 -14.38
CA PHE A 64 1.19 2.56 -14.97
C PHE A 64 -0.18 2.87 -15.63
N THR A 65 -0.66 4.12 -15.65
CA THR A 65 -1.94 4.44 -16.31
C THR A 65 -1.87 4.34 -17.84
N GLY A 66 -0.71 4.55 -18.45
CA GLY A 66 -0.47 4.27 -19.87
C GLY A 66 -0.81 2.83 -20.25
N PRO A 67 -0.16 1.82 -19.62
CA PRO A 67 -0.50 0.42 -19.86
C PRO A 67 -1.90 0.06 -19.37
N ALA A 68 -2.42 0.65 -18.29
CA ALA A 68 -3.78 0.38 -17.81
C ALA A 68 -4.86 0.78 -18.84
N LYS A 69 -4.67 1.89 -19.57
CA LYS A 69 -5.57 2.26 -20.69
C LYS A 69 -5.58 1.24 -21.81
N LEU A 70 -4.45 0.58 -22.06
CA LEU A 70 -4.31 -0.48 -23.05
C LEU A 70 -5.09 -1.74 -22.66
N PHE A 71 -5.06 -2.10 -21.37
CA PHE A 71 -5.88 -3.20 -20.84
C PHE A 71 -7.37 -2.88 -20.92
N ILE A 72 -7.79 -1.65 -20.56
CA ILE A 72 -9.19 -1.23 -20.64
C ILE A 72 -9.67 -1.22 -22.10
N HIS A 73 -8.86 -0.71 -23.04
CA HIS A 73 -9.18 -0.71 -24.46
C HIS A 73 -9.37 -2.13 -25.02
N TRP A 74 -8.57 -3.09 -24.54
CA TRP A 74 -8.72 -4.51 -24.92
C TRP A 74 -9.89 -5.22 -24.25
N LEU A 75 -10.30 -4.77 -23.05
CA LEU A 75 -11.42 -5.35 -22.31
C LEU A 75 -12.78 -4.75 -22.69
N ASP A 76 -12.80 -3.59 -23.36
CA ASP A 76 -14.02 -2.88 -23.71
C ASP A 76 -14.78 -3.60 -24.83
N PRO A 77 -15.93 -4.23 -24.55
CA PRO A 77 -16.67 -5.02 -25.53
C PRO A 77 -17.33 -4.14 -26.61
N THR A 78 -17.29 -2.82 -26.51
CA THR A 78 -17.84 -1.92 -27.54
C THR A 78 -16.92 -1.73 -28.75
N HIS A 79 -15.75 -2.40 -28.79
CA HIS A 79 -14.79 -2.33 -29.89
C HIS A 79 -14.87 -3.49 -30.91
N THR A 80 -15.87 -4.38 -30.80
CA THR A 80 -16.25 -5.35 -31.87
C THR A 80 -17.54 -4.94 -32.53
#